data_AF-A0A3P9IW41-F1
#
_entry.id   AF-A0A3P9IW41-F1
#
_cell.length_a   1.000
_cell.length_b   1.000
_cell.length_c   1.000
_cell.angle_alpha   90.00
_cell.angle_beta   90.00
_cell.angle_gamma   90.00
#
_symmetry.space_group_name_H-M   'P 1'
#
loop_
_entity.id
_entity.type
_entity.pdbx_description
1 polymer ?
#
loop_
_entity_poly.entity_id
_entity_poly.type
_entity_poly.pdbx_seq_one_letter_code
_entity_poly.pdbx_strand_id
1 'polypeptide(L)'
;MSDWVDVRMFHSGSCSLSQGHILHFLPSALPSCSCTFDDGMCGWMQGAEDELDWLSRSGPTETPNTGPAGDHTTGKGKYLHIKSSHPSLKGSRAQLKSAVLPPAGKDGYCFTLWYHMFGATVGDLKIFLRTVDTLEEELIWQKSGSQEDEWLLSQTHVTLQRAHQVILEATVGGQAGDIAMDDIAFVEGPCPASDLCDFEDGSCNWQQDTTDDFDWVRQSGHTPNPNTGPESDHTTNTAAGHYFYLPSSAGDQAGQKALMFSPLYPAEKASCVQLWYHMNGRGVGTLNVYQQSEDQKTVVIFSQTGDQGRLWRFAQASLLPRVQPYRVVVEGVKAGPTTDGDMAFDDVQLTDVVCPPHGFCDFESSFCGWTNLGGDVDQGDWLRGAGASPNPHTGPTVDHTTNSIHGHYVYVDSSVGEWGDMSFLISDVFQPSTRGHCLTFWYHMYGSSVGTLRVYLNDRKMNAGGNEDGLLKWIETGNKGDQWEQANVSIQHQEAFWLVFVYQRGKAAGGDVALDDIAIIPSECYAEPPIQPSDKNHSLTVGLAVGLTLLVGLIIAVGLYFLNRNQKIMPTVMTNEEAVGNVIDLCGSNTEDTLHSPGVHISFDNILYDPSPSHSET
;
A
#
# COMPACT_ATOMS: atom_id res chain seq x y z
N MET A 1 70.02 -16.65 22.85
CA MET A 1 69.38 -17.15 21.62
C MET A 1 67.88 -17.17 21.89
N SER A 2 67.16 -16.04 21.71
CA SER A 2 66.65 -15.49 20.43
C SER A 2 65.49 -16.36 19.90
N ASP A 3 64.25 -15.91 19.67
CA ASP A 3 63.72 -14.55 19.48
C ASP A 3 62.22 -14.45 19.84
N TRP A 4 61.83 -13.22 20.22
CA TRP A 4 60.48 -12.66 20.28
C TRP A 4 60.27 -11.75 19.06
N VAL A 5 59.05 -11.70 18.51
CA VAL A 5 58.54 -10.64 17.62
C VAL A 5 57.13 -10.31 18.11
N ASP A 6 56.94 -9.29 18.95
CA ASP A 6 56.63 -7.87 18.66
C ASP A 6 55.32 -7.63 17.86
N VAL A 7 54.25 -7.30 18.59
CA VAL A 7 53.11 -6.53 18.08
C VAL A 7 52.84 -5.41 19.08
N ARG A 8 53.10 -4.17 18.66
CA ARG A 8 52.98 -2.95 19.45
C ARG A 8 51.51 -2.60 19.69
N MET A 9 51.09 -2.60 20.95
CA MET A 9 49.96 -1.79 21.41
C MET A 9 50.45 -0.37 21.72
N PHE A 10 49.91 0.64 21.03
CA PHE A 10 50.04 2.02 21.46
C PHE A 10 49.10 2.27 22.65
N HIS A 11 49.70 2.46 23.82
CA HIS A 11 49.05 3.11 24.96
C HIS A 11 49.11 4.63 24.78
N SER A 12 47.97 5.30 24.96
CA SER A 12 47.95 6.63 25.58
C SER A 12 46.61 6.83 26.27
N GLY A 13 46.62 6.89 27.60
CA GLY A 13 45.45 7.24 28.41
C GLY A 13 45.42 6.57 29.78
N SER A 14 46.46 6.73 30.59
CA SER A 14 46.43 6.38 32.01
C SER A 14 45.45 7.28 32.76
N CYS A 15 44.36 6.72 33.29
CA CYS A 15 43.51 7.42 34.27
C CYS A 15 43.96 7.00 35.68
N SER A 16 44.65 7.89 36.39
CA SER A 16 45.01 7.69 37.79
C SER A 16 43.79 7.87 38.69
N LEU A 17 43.46 6.86 39.50
CA LEU A 17 42.47 6.97 40.56
C LEU A 17 42.98 7.90 41.67
N SER A 18 42.40 9.10 41.77
CA SER A 18 42.41 9.89 43.00
C SER A 18 40.97 10.23 43.40
N GLN A 19 40.55 9.63 44.51
CA GLN A 19 39.51 10.04 45.46
C GLN A 19 38.31 10.85 44.96
N GLY A 20 37.14 10.19 45.02
CA GLY A 20 35.91 10.79 45.53
C GLY A 20 35.23 11.85 44.67
N HIS A 21 34.70 11.45 43.52
CA HIS A 21 33.62 12.19 42.86
C HIS A 21 32.45 11.23 42.58
N ILE A 22 31.29 11.59 43.09
CA ILE A 22 30.00 11.03 42.66
C ILE A 22 29.93 11.25 41.14
N LEU A 23 29.87 10.15 40.38
CA LEU A 23 29.55 10.21 38.95
C LEU A 23 28.12 10.73 38.82
N HIS A 24 27.97 12.05 38.64
CA HIS A 24 26.76 12.58 38.04
C HIS A 24 26.74 12.10 36.59
N PHE A 25 25.96 11.05 36.31
CA PHE A 25 25.54 10.77 34.94
C PHE A 25 24.76 11.99 34.46
N LEU A 26 25.39 12.82 33.63
CA LEU A 26 24.69 13.88 32.92
C LEU A 26 23.88 13.21 31.80
N PRO A 27 22.57 13.46 31.69
CA PRO A 27 21.76 12.96 30.59
C PRO A 27 22.33 13.40 29.24
N SER A 28 22.27 12.54 28.23
CA SER A 28 22.67 12.90 26.86
C SER A 28 21.71 13.94 26.28
N ALA A 29 22.20 14.81 25.41
CA ALA A 29 21.35 15.77 24.69
C ALA A 29 20.53 15.03 23.61
N LEU A 30 19.26 15.39 23.42
CA LEU A 30 18.35 14.72 22.46
C LEU A 30 18.96 14.50 21.06
N PRO A 31 19.60 15.51 20.41
CA PRO A 31 20.16 15.32 19.06
C PRO A 31 21.33 14.35 19.00
N SER A 32 21.99 14.06 20.14
CA SER A 32 23.12 13.12 20.19
C SER A 32 22.69 11.65 20.21
N CYS A 33 21.39 11.37 20.25
CA CYS A 33 20.82 10.02 20.21
C CYS A 33 20.23 9.64 18.85
N SER A 34 20.15 10.57 17.89
CA SER A 34 19.74 10.28 16.51
C SER A 34 20.78 9.38 15.80
N CYS A 35 20.33 8.52 14.88
CA CYS A 35 21.19 7.57 14.20
C CYS A 35 20.66 7.12 12.84
N THR A 36 21.49 7.24 11.80
CA THR A 36 21.26 6.66 10.46
C THR A 36 21.89 5.28 10.29
N PHE A 37 22.54 4.76 11.33
CA PHE A 37 23.28 3.48 11.38
C PHE A 37 24.41 3.24 10.37
N ASP A 38 24.70 4.18 9.47
CA ASP A 38 25.80 4.11 8.50
C ASP A 38 27.19 3.92 9.15
N ASP A 39 27.43 4.69 10.21
CA ASP A 39 28.70 4.77 10.94
C ASP A 39 28.70 3.97 12.26
N GLY A 40 27.72 3.08 12.46
CA GLY A 40 27.60 2.20 13.61
C GLY A 40 26.40 2.52 14.52
N MET A 41 26.45 2.07 15.78
CA MET A 41 25.27 2.10 16.68
C MET A 41 24.93 3.49 17.27
N CYS A 42 25.69 4.55 16.99
CA CYS A 42 25.45 5.90 17.54
C CYS A 42 25.22 5.98 19.07
N GLY A 43 25.81 5.07 19.84
CA GLY A 43 25.62 4.98 21.30
C GLY A 43 24.39 4.20 21.77
N TRP A 44 23.60 3.64 20.85
CA TRP A 44 22.59 2.63 21.15
C TRP A 44 23.23 1.33 21.61
N MET A 45 22.59 0.68 22.56
CA MET A 45 23.11 -0.53 23.23
C MET A 45 22.21 -1.72 22.94
N GLN A 46 22.83 -2.82 22.54
CA GLN A 46 22.18 -4.13 22.40
C GLN A 46 21.56 -4.60 23.73
N GLY A 47 20.61 -5.51 23.60
CA GLY A 47 20.02 -6.30 24.68
C GLY A 47 21.01 -7.15 25.48
N ALA A 48 20.49 -8.04 26.32
CA ALA A 48 21.31 -8.99 27.07
C ALA A 48 21.93 -10.07 26.14
N GLU A 49 22.99 -10.75 26.57
CA GLU A 49 23.68 -11.77 25.76
C GLU A 49 22.80 -12.97 25.37
N ASP A 50 21.70 -13.21 26.09
CA ASP A 50 20.71 -14.26 25.79
C ASP A 50 19.56 -13.79 24.87
N GLU A 51 19.53 -12.50 24.51
CA GLU A 51 18.61 -11.94 23.53
C GLU A 51 19.20 -12.01 22.11
N LEU A 52 18.32 -11.96 21.10
CA LEU A 52 18.73 -11.81 19.70
C LEU A 52 19.36 -10.42 19.51
N ASP A 53 20.41 -10.33 18.70
CA ASP A 53 21.04 -9.06 18.39
C ASP A 53 20.45 -8.40 17.13
N TRP A 54 20.47 -7.06 17.10
CA TRP A 54 20.21 -6.29 15.89
C TRP A 54 21.49 -6.28 15.05
N LEU A 55 21.34 -6.67 13.79
CA LEU A 55 22.45 -6.84 12.87
C LEU A 55 22.50 -5.69 11.87
N SER A 56 23.68 -5.12 11.68
CA SER A 56 23.91 -4.11 10.64
C SER A 56 23.99 -4.76 9.26
N ARG A 57 23.26 -4.21 8.29
CA ARG A 57 23.19 -4.72 6.91
C ARG A 57 23.25 -3.58 5.90
N SER A 58 23.76 -3.88 4.70
CA SER A 58 23.68 -3.02 3.52
C SER A 58 23.14 -3.86 2.36
N GLY A 59 22.23 -3.28 1.57
CA GLY A 59 21.47 -4.00 0.54
C GLY A 59 20.42 -4.97 1.11
N PRO A 60 19.88 -5.88 0.28
CA PRO A 60 18.83 -6.83 0.69
C PRO A 60 19.28 -7.80 1.80
N THR A 61 18.33 -8.32 2.59
CA THR A 61 18.59 -9.35 3.60
C THR A 61 18.89 -10.73 2.96
N GLU A 62 19.15 -11.75 3.78
CA GLU A 62 19.47 -13.11 3.29
C GLU A 62 18.25 -13.89 2.84
N THR A 63 17.09 -13.61 3.42
CA THR A 63 15.82 -14.26 3.12
C THR A 63 15.15 -13.54 1.95
N PRO A 64 14.86 -14.24 0.83
CA PRO A 64 14.17 -13.64 -0.31
C PRO A 64 12.81 -13.06 0.10
N ASN A 65 12.42 -11.96 -0.54
CA ASN A 65 11.12 -11.28 -0.40
C ASN A 65 10.74 -10.99 1.07
N THR A 66 11.74 -10.63 1.87
CA THR A 66 11.57 -10.09 3.22
C THR A 66 12.63 -9.02 3.41
N GLY A 67 12.35 -8.06 4.30
CA GLY A 67 13.29 -6.98 4.60
C GLY A 67 13.53 -6.05 3.41
N PRO A 68 14.21 -4.91 3.64
CA PRO A 68 14.29 -3.84 2.66
C PRO A 68 15.39 -4.09 1.63
N ALA A 69 15.22 -3.53 0.42
CA ALA A 69 16.24 -3.60 -0.64
C ALA A 69 17.53 -2.81 -0.32
N GLY A 70 17.45 -1.85 0.60
CA GLY A 70 18.54 -0.98 1.06
C GLY A 70 18.09 -0.14 2.26
N ASP A 71 19.00 0.62 2.85
CA ASP A 71 18.69 1.60 3.91
C ASP A 71 17.71 2.68 3.42
N HIS A 72 17.04 3.33 4.37
CA HIS A 72 16.15 4.44 4.07
C HIS A 72 16.93 5.70 3.69
N THR A 73 18.06 5.97 4.36
CA THR A 73 18.84 7.21 4.20
C THR A 73 19.26 7.49 2.75
N THR A 74 19.87 6.50 2.09
CA THR A 74 20.48 6.66 0.76
C THR A 74 20.16 5.53 -0.22
N GLY A 75 19.58 4.42 0.25
CA GLY A 75 19.41 3.17 -0.49
C GLY A 75 20.70 2.36 -0.71
N LYS A 76 21.85 2.83 -0.22
CA LYS A 76 23.16 2.16 -0.32
C LYS A 76 23.97 2.15 0.99
N GLY A 77 23.48 2.81 2.02
CA GLY A 77 24.03 2.87 3.36
C GLY A 77 23.78 1.60 4.16
N LYS A 78 23.67 1.74 5.47
CA LYS A 78 23.39 0.62 6.38
C LYS A 78 22.17 0.89 7.24
N TYR A 79 21.47 -0.18 7.55
CA TYR A 79 20.34 -0.20 8.48
C TYR A 79 20.53 -1.34 9.50
N LEU A 80 19.68 -1.38 10.53
CA LEU A 80 19.62 -2.50 11.47
C LEU A 80 18.46 -3.43 11.13
N HIS A 81 18.65 -4.73 11.30
CA HIS A 81 17.59 -5.72 11.15
C HIS A 81 17.76 -6.88 12.12
N ILE A 82 16.66 -7.57 12.42
CA ILE A 82 16.71 -8.88 13.06
C ILE A 82 16.63 -9.98 12.00
N LYS A 83 17.50 -10.97 12.12
CA LYS A 83 17.46 -12.16 11.27
C LYS A 83 16.37 -13.10 11.77
N SER A 84 15.35 -13.32 10.96
CA SER A 84 14.22 -14.19 11.33
C SER A 84 14.53 -15.69 11.13
N SER A 85 15.60 -16.02 10.40
CA SER A 85 16.04 -17.39 10.11
C SER A 85 17.02 -17.97 11.15
N HIS A 86 17.22 -19.31 11.10
CA HIS A 86 18.09 -20.04 12.03
C HIS A 86 19.46 -19.36 12.28
N PRO A 87 19.92 -19.23 13.55
CA PRO A 87 19.44 -19.91 14.76
C PRO A 87 18.23 -19.28 15.47
N SER A 88 17.70 -18.17 14.98
CA SER A 88 16.53 -17.51 15.55
C SER A 88 15.28 -18.40 15.48
N LEU A 89 14.52 -18.44 16.57
CA LEU A 89 13.25 -19.17 16.67
C LEU A 89 12.08 -18.20 16.82
N LYS A 90 10.87 -18.63 16.45
CA LYS A 90 9.64 -17.87 16.71
C LYS A 90 9.57 -17.48 18.21
N GLY A 91 9.31 -16.20 18.47
CA GLY A 91 9.31 -15.64 19.82
C GLY A 91 10.68 -15.18 20.34
N SER A 92 11.77 -15.36 19.59
CA SER A 92 13.08 -14.76 19.93
C SER A 92 12.94 -13.24 19.91
N ARG A 93 13.53 -12.57 20.89
CA ARG A 93 13.38 -11.13 21.12
C ARG A 93 14.73 -10.44 20.98
N ALA A 94 14.77 -9.31 20.28
CA ALA A 94 15.92 -8.42 20.21
C ALA A 94 15.56 -7.07 20.80
N GLN A 95 16.45 -6.48 21.60
CA GLN A 95 16.28 -5.14 22.15
C GLN A 95 17.42 -4.22 21.73
N LEU A 96 17.08 -2.95 21.49
CA LEU A 96 18.01 -1.85 21.27
C LEU A 96 17.63 -0.70 22.20
N LYS A 97 18.57 -0.24 23.04
CA LYS A 97 18.32 0.68 24.15
C LYS A 97 19.07 1.99 23.94
N SER A 98 18.39 3.11 24.10
CA SER A 98 19.02 4.43 24.05
C SER A 98 19.91 4.68 25.28
N ALA A 99 20.75 5.72 25.20
CA ALA A 99 21.29 6.35 26.41
C ALA A 99 20.16 6.91 27.29
N VAL A 100 20.47 7.24 28.56
CA VAL A 100 19.50 7.90 29.45
C VAL A 100 19.21 9.32 28.95
N LEU A 101 17.93 9.55 28.64
CA LEU A 101 17.39 10.83 28.21
C LEU A 101 16.90 11.64 29.42
N PRO A 102 17.00 12.98 29.36
CA PRO A 102 16.40 13.85 30.36
C PRO A 102 14.86 13.80 30.29
N PRO A 103 14.15 14.36 31.29
CA PRO A 103 12.72 14.65 31.16
C PRO A 103 12.43 15.40 29.85
N ALA A 104 11.32 15.05 29.18
CA ALA A 104 10.98 15.56 27.85
C ALA A 104 10.74 17.08 27.82
N GLY A 105 10.50 17.70 28.98
CA GLY A 105 10.25 19.14 29.09
C GLY A 105 8.82 19.51 28.74
N LYS A 106 8.51 20.81 28.76
CA LYS A 106 7.13 21.32 28.66
C LYS A 106 6.43 20.95 27.35
N ASP A 107 7.15 21.05 26.24
CA ASP A 107 6.60 20.84 24.89
C ASP A 107 6.87 19.41 24.38
N GLY A 108 7.54 18.58 25.20
CA GLY A 108 7.94 17.22 24.83
C GLY A 108 8.95 17.18 23.70
N TYR A 109 9.12 15.99 23.12
CA TYR A 109 9.86 15.78 21.88
C TYR A 109 9.16 14.73 21.01
N CYS A 110 9.35 14.84 19.70
CA CYS A 110 8.91 13.84 18.74
C CYS A 110 10.03 12.81 18.55
N PHE A 111 9.74 11.56 18.91
CA PHE A 111 10.57 10.42 18.56
C PHE A 111 10.15 9.91 17.19
N THR A 112 11.09 9.74 16.26
CA THR A 112 10.81 9.17 14.95
C THR A 112 11.72 8.00 14.64
N LEU A 113 11.18 7.01 13.93
CA LEU A 113 11.91 5.84 13.47
C LEU A 113 11.39 5.43 12.10
N TRP A 114 12.28 5.16 11.15
CA TRP A 114 11.91 4.46 9.93
C TRP A 114 12.00 2.96 10.15
N TYR A 115 10.98 2.22 9.75
CA TYR A 115 10.93 0.77 9.91
C TYR A 115 10.46 0.10 8.62
N HIS A 116 10.87 -1.14 8.43
CA HIS A 116 10.42 -2.00 7.34
C HIS A 116 10.07 -3.38 7.91
N MET A 117 8.87 -3.84 7.61
CA MET A 117 8.27 -5.04 8.19
C MET A 117 7.50 -5.76 7.10
N PHE A 118 8.13 -6.66 6.36
CA PHE A 118 7.50 -7.35 5.23
C PHE A 118 7.84 -8.84 5.19
N GLY A 119 6.81 -9.67 4.99
CA GLY A 119 6.94 -11.11 4.85
C GLY A 119 5.80 -11.91 5.51
N ALA A 120 5.67 -13.17 5.14
CA ALA A 120 4.57 -14.03 5.56
C ALA A 120 4.53 -14.37 7.06
N THR A 121 5.64 -14.18 7.77
CA THR A 121 5.77 -14.53 9.19
C THR A 121 6.45 -13.44 10.00
N VAL A 122 6.18 -12.17 9.67
CA VAL A 122 6.69 -11.03 10.43
C VAL A 122 6.12 -11.06 11.85
N GLY A 123 6.97 -10.76 12.84
CA GLY A 123 6.54 -10.68 14.24
C GLY A 123 6.14 -9.27 14.64
N ASP A 124 6.56 -8.86 15.84
CA ASP A 124 6.19 -7.56 16.41
C ASP A 124 7.40 -6.62 16.44
N LEU A 125 7.16 -5.33 16.23
CA LEU A 125 8.07 -4.23 16.56
C LEU A 125 7.39 -3.32 17.59
N LYS A 126 8.04 -3.08 18.73
CA LYS A 126 7.50 -2.32 19.87
C LYS A 126 8.48 -1.25 20.32
N ILE A 127 7.93 -0.12 20.77
CA ILE A 127 8.68 0.99 21.36
C ILE A 127 8.19 1.17 22.80
N PHE A 128 9.12 1.09 23.75
CA PHE A 128 8.84 1.33 25.17
C PHE A 128 9.61 2.55 25.69
N LEU A 129 8.99 3.27 26.63
CA LEU A 129 9.68 4.20 27.51
C LEU A 129 9.93 3.52 28.85
N ARG A 130 11.19 3.46 29.28
CA ARG A 130 11.56 2.94 30.60
C ARG A 130 12.03 4.05 31.52
N THR A 131 11.35 4.26 32.64
CA THR A 131 11.79 5.21 33.67
C THR A 131 13.05 4.72 34.38
N VAL A 132 13.99 5.62 34.66
CA VAL A 132 15.27 5.24 35.29
C VAL A 132 15.11 4.95 36.79
N ASP A 133 14.15 5.60 37.46
CA ASP A 133 13.94 5.50 38.90
C ASP A 133 13.08 4.29 39.31
N THR A 134 11.99 4.03 38.59
CA THR A 134 11.08 2.91 38.88
C THR A 134 11.33 1.66 38.03
N LEU A 135 12.05 1.79 36.91
CA LEU A 135 12.20 0.74 35.88
C LEU A 135 10.87 0.27 35.29
N GLU A 136 9.84 1.11 35.38
CA GLU A 136 8.55 0.86 34.75
C GLU A 136 8.69 1.06 33.24
N GLU A 137 8.18 0.11 32.45
CA GLU A 137 8.16 0.16 30.99
C GLU A 137 6.74 0.48 30.53
N GLU A 138 6.59 1.55 29.76
CA GLU A 138 5.34 1.97 29.12
C GLU A 138 5.44 1.71 27.61
N LEU A 139 4.52 0.92 27.05
CA LEU A 139 4.41 0.70 25.61
C LEU A 139 3.81 1.96 24.98
N ILE A 140 4.54 2.59 24.07
CA ILE A 140 4.12 3.85 23.43
C ILE A 140 3.81 3.70 21.94
N TRP A 141 4.26 2.62 21.32
CA TRP A 141 3.97 2.31 19.92
C TRP A 141 4.23 0.84 19.63
N GLN A 142 3.44 0.23 18.74
CA GLN A 142 3.69 -1.12 18.23
C GLN A 142 3.12 -1.33 16.83
N LYS A 143 3.75 -2.23 16.08
CA LYS A 143 3.19 -2.84 14.87
C LYS A 143 3.50 -4.34 14.85
N SER A 144 2.61 -5.10 14.22
CA SER A 144 2.67 -6.57 14.17
C SER A 144 2.31 -7.07 12.78
N GLY A 145 2.93 -8.17 12.37
CA GLY A 145 2.65 -8.80 11.08
C GLY A 145 3.21 -8.02 9.89
N SER A 146 2.93 -8.50 8.68
CA SER A 146 3.42 -7.86 7.46
C SER A 146 2.78 -6.50 7.28
N GLN A 147 3.59 -5.52 6.94
CA GLN A 147 3.21 -4.20 6.49
C GLN A 147 3.48 -4.11 4.97
N GLU A 148 3.38 -2.92 4.39
CA GLU A 148 3.79 -2.66 3.00
C GLU A 148 5.30 -2.93 2.81
N ASP A 149 5.70 -3.35 1.61
CA ASP A 149 7.13 -3.55 1.24
C ASP A 149 7.85 -2.23 0.97
N GLU A 150 7.74 -1.29 1.93
CA GLU A 150 8.33 0.04 1.87
C GLU A 150 8.83 0.46 3.26
N TRP A 151 9.73 1.44 3.28
CA TRP A 151 10.12 2.07 4.54
C TRP A 151 8.97 2.95 5.04
N LEU A 152 8.51 2.68 6.26
CA LEU A 152 7.41 3.38 6.90
C LEU A 152 7.92 4.22 8.07
N LEU A 153 7.36 5.41 8.26
CA LEU A 153 7.73 6.32 9.34
C LEU A 153 6.82 6.11 10.55
N SER A 154 7.43 5.78 11.69
CA SER A 154 6.83 5.85 13.02
C SER A 154 7.12 7.22 13.65
N GLN A 155 6.11 7.81 14.29
CA GLN A 155 6.26 9.04 15.08
C GLN A 155 5.53 8.90 16.41
N THR A 156 6.14 9.34 17.51
CA THR A 156 5.51 9.32 18.85
C THR A 156 5.85 10.59 19.61
N HIS A 157 4.83 11.30 20.10
CA HIS A 157 5.04 12.49 20.93
C HIS A 157 5.30 12.11 22.38
N VAL A 158 6.56 12.23 22.81
CA VAL A 158 6.95 11.90 24.18
C VAL A 158 6.83 13.13 25.07
N THR A 159 5.97 13.02 26.09
CA THR A 159 5.73 14.08 27.09
C THR A 159 6.16 13.68 28.51
N LEU A 160 6.87 12.56 28.65
CA LEU A 160 7.27 12.00 29.94
C LEU A 160 8.21 12.94 30.73
N GLN A 161 7.78 13.36 31.92
CA GLN A 161 8.50 14.33 32.77
C GLN A 161 9.54 13.68 33.71
N ARG A 162 10.01 12.48 33.38
CA ARG A 162 11.03 11.73 34.13
C ARG A 162 12.20 11.38 33.23
N ALA A 163 13.38 11.19 33.80
CA ALA A 163 14.50 10.63 33.06
C ALA A 163 14.19 9.18 32.68
N HIS A 164 14.44 8.82 31.42
CA HIS A 164 13.98 7.56 30.84
C HIS A 164 14.92 7.07 29.75
N GLN A 165 14.69 5.85 29.26
CA GLN A 165 15.31 5.30 28.06
C GLN A 165 14.22 4.93 27.06
N VAL A 166 14.53 5.05 25.77
CA VAL A 166 13.74 4.45 24.69
C VAL A 166 14.28 3.04 24.44
N ILE A 167 13.38 2.06 24.41
CA ILE A 167 13.70 0.66 24.12
C ILE A 167 12.95 0.26 22.86
N LEU A 168 13.68 -0.10 21.83
CA LEU A 168 13.16 -0.67 20.59
C LEU A 168 13.27 -2.18 20.67
N GLU A 169 12.18 -2.86 20.37
CA GLU A 169 12.08 -4.30 20.55
C GLU A 169 11.45 -4.96 19.37
N ALA A 170 12.11 -5.98 18.82
CA ALA A 170 11.54 -6.83 17.80
C ALA A 170 11.41 -8.27 18.26
N THR A 171 10.34 -8.93 17.85
CA THR A 171 10.11 -10.35 18.07
C THR A 171 10.06 -11.08 16.73
N VAL A 172 10.73 -12.23 16.63
CA VAL A 172 10.70 -13.07 15.42
C VAL A 172 9.35 -13.78 15.31
N GLY A 173 8.60 -13.53 14.24
CA GLY A 173 7.33 -14.21 13.95
C GLY A 173 7.50 -15.59 13.29
N GLY A 174 8.54 -15.76 12.47
CA GLY A 174 8.88 -17.00 11.76
C GLY A 174 10.07 -16.83 10.82
N GLN A 175 10.28 -17.78 9.91
CA GLN A 175 11.50 -17.84 9.07
C GLN A 175 11.45 -16.95 7.80
N ALA A 176 10.32 -16.30 7.52
CA ALA A 176 10.11 -15.41 6.38
C ALA A 176 9.41 -14.12 6.84
N GLY A 177 10.10 -13.32 7.65
CA GLY A 177 9.51 -12.14 8.26
C GLY A 177 10.54 -11.28 8.96
N ASP A 178 11.46 -10.74 8.17
CA ASP A 178 12.49 -9.82 8.68
C ASP A 178 11.86 -8.49 9.11
N ILE A 179 12.42 -7.93 10.18
CA ILE A 179 12.08 -6.60 10.68
C ILE A 179 13.35 -5.77 10.63
N ALA A 180 13.29 -4.63 9.97
CA ALA A 180 14.38 -3.68 9.83
C ALA A 180 13.98 -2.30 10.35
N MET A 181 14.99 -1.53 10.75
CA MET A 181 14.85 -0.18 11.25
C MET A 181 16.01 0.70 10.78
N ASP A 182 15.73 1.98 10.57
CA ASP A 182 16.70 2.98 10.16
C ASP A 182 16.29 4.38 10.66
N ASP A 183 17.19 5.37 10.54
CA ASP A 183 16.91 6.79 10.71
C ASP A 183 16.12 7.15 11.98
N ILE A 184 16.71 6.84 13.13
CA ILE A 184 16.20 7.30 14.43
C ILE A 184 16.45 8.79 14.58
N ALA A 185 15.43 9.55 14.98
CA ALA A 185 15.60 10.95 15.37
C ALA A 185 14.79 11.38 16.59
N PHE A 186 15.34 12.38 17.29
CA PHE A 186 14.71 13.07 18.40
C PHE A 186 14.59 14.54 18.05
N VAL A 187 13.35 15.01 17.83
CA VAL A 187 13.06 16.40 17.44
C VAL A 187 12.35 17.11 18.60
N GLU A 188 12.84 18.26 19.02
CA GLU A 188 12.19 19.03 20.09
C GLU A 188 10.78 19.48 19.70
N GLY A 189 9.82 19.36 20.63
CA GLY A 189 8.42 19.73 20.42
C GLY A 189 7.50 18.56 19.98
N PRO A 190 6.23 18.86 19.68
CA PRO A 190 5.26 17.86 19.23
C PRO A 190 5.60 17.30 17.84
N CYS A 191 5.11 16.11 17.55
CA CYS A 191 5.22 15.55 16.20
C CYS A 191 4.44 16.38 15.18
N PRO A 192 4.93 16.46 13.93
CA PRO A 192 4.15 16.99 12.82
C PRO A 192 2.80 16.29 12.69
N ALA A 193 1.79 16.98 12.16
CA ALA A 193 0.51 16.36 11.86
C ALA A 193 0.70 15.31 10.76
N SER A 194 0.19 14.10 10.99
CA SER A 194 0.15 12.99 10.04
C SER A 194 -1.14 13.04 9.23
N ASP A 195 -1.09 12.50 8.00
CA ASP A 195 -2.26 12.26 7.16
C ASP A 195 -3.03 11.00 7.59
N LEU A 196 -2.42 10.17 8.44
CA LEU A 196 -3.05 9.06 9.15
C LEU A 196 -3.37 9.48 10.59
N CYS A 197 -4.60 9.23 11.02
CA CYS A 197 -4.99 9.26 12.42
C CYS A 197 -5.51 7.88 12.84
N ASP A 198 -4.63 7.13 13.49
CA ASP A 198 -4.85 5.78 14.01
C ASP A 198 -5.36 5.77 15.47
N PHE A 199 -5.62 6.96 16.01
CA PHE A 199 -6.08 7.21 17.37
C PHE A 199 -5.21 6.67 18.50
N GLU A 200 -3.96 6.22 18.25
CA GLU A 200 -3.10 5.69 19.31
C GLU A 200 -2.55 6.79 20.23
N ASP A 201 -2.28 7.97 19.67
CA ASP A 201 -1.90 9.17 20.41
C ASP A 201 -3.04 10.21 20.42
N GLY A 202 -4.03 9.96 21.29
CA GLY A 202 -5.18 10.83 21.46
C GLY A 202 -6.11 10.82 20.24
N SER A 203 -6.48 12.00 19.73
CA SER A 203 -7.41 12.14 18.61
C SER A 203 -6.79 12.74 17.34
N CYS A 204 -5.46 12.93 17.28
CA CYS A 204 -4.77 13.59 16.16
C CYS A 204 -5.41 14.91 15.69
N ASN A 205 -5.97 15.69 16.63
CA ASN A 205 -6.73 16.94 16.40
C ASN A 205 -8.13 16.78 15.79
N TRP A 206 -8.65 15.55 15.69
CA TRP A 206 -10.07 15.34 15.50
C TRP A 206 -10.84 15.81 16.73
N GLN A 207 -11.99 16.44 16.48
CA GLN A 207 -12.81 17.09 17.48
C GLN A 207 -14.19 16.48 17.45
N GLN A 208 -14.57 15.86 18.57
CA GLN A 208 -15.95 15.44 18.79
C GLN A 208 -16.85 16.67 18.99
N ASP A 209 -17.98 16.72 18.28
CA ASP A 209 -19.05 17.68 18.58
C ASP A 209 -19.66 17.34 19.94
N THR A 210 -19.89 18.34 20.77
CA THR A 210 -20.52 18.15 22.09
C THR A 210 -21.91 18.79 22.15
N THR A 211 -22.39 19.27 21.01
CA THR A 211 -23.67 19.99 20.86
C THR A 211 -24.73 19.18 20.12
N ASP A 212 -24.38 18.01 19.62
CA ASP A 212 -25.26 17.02 19.03
C ASP A 212 -25.91 16.12 20.10
N ASP A 213 -26.51 15.00 19.69
CA ASP A 213 -27.30 14.17 20.60
C ASP A 213 -26.43 13.22 21.44
N PHE A 214 -25.26 12.81 20.92
CA PHE A 214 -24.36 11.83 21.51
C PHE A 214 -22.90 12.07 21.12
N ASP A 215 -22.00 11.58 21.95
CA ASP A 215 -20.57 11.66 21.71
C ASP A 215 -19.96 10.37 21.15
N TRP A 216 -19.08 10.49 20.16
CA TRP A 216 -18.08 9.46 19.89
C TRP A 216 -17.11 9.37 21.06
N VAL A 217 -16.85 8.16 21.56
CA VAL A 217 -16.00 7.93 22.72
C VAL A 217 -14.78 7.11 22.31
N ARG A 218 -13.58 7.58 22.66
CA ARG A 218 -12.35 6.82 22.47
C ARG A 218 -12.29 5.67 23.47
N GLN A 219 -12.01 4.47 22.99
CA GLN A 219 -12.03 3.23 23.76
C GLN A 219 -10.82 2.36 23.41
N SER A 220 -10.41 1.52 24.35
CA SER A 220 -9.44 0.44 24.16
C SER A 220 -10.05 -0.90 24.57
N GLY A 221 -9.73 -1.97 23.83
CA GLY A 221 -10.27 -3.31 24.09
C GLY A 221 -11.79 -3.38 23.84
N HIS A 222 -12.51 -4.20 24.61
CA HIS A 222 -13.92 -4.45 24.34
C HIS A 222 -14.83 -3.27 24.76
N THR A 223 -15.96 -3.09 24.06
CA THR A 223 -17.05 -2.22 24.50
C THR A 223 -17.81 -2.85 25.70
N PRO A 224 -18.71 -2.10 26.39
CA PRO A 224 -19.49 -2.66 27.49
C PRO A 224 -20.29 -3.93 27.15
N ASN A 225 -20.69 -4.12 25.89
CA ASN A 225 -21.23 -5.38 25.40
C ASN A 225 -20.16 -6.13 24.59
N PRO A 226 -19.49 -7.13 25.19
CA PRO A 226 -18.37 -7.82 24.55
C PRO A 226 -18.78 -8.68 23.34
N ASN A 227 -20.09 -8.87 23.08
CA ASN A 227 -20.55 -9.65 21.92
C ASN A 227 -20.77 -8.79 20.67
N THR A 228 -20.79 -7.46 20.82
CA THR A 228 -21.21 -6.55 19.75
C THR A 228 -20.18 -5.49 19.43
N GLY A 229 -19.26 -5.16 20.34
CA GLY A 229 -18.12 -4.29 20.05
C GLY A 229 -16.96 -5.06 19.43
N PRO A 230 -15.98 -4.34 18.84
CA PRO A 230 -14.74 -4.97 18.42
C PRO A 230 -13.95 -5.45 19.64
N GLU A 231 -13.22 -6.56 19.50
CA GLU A 231 -12.41 -7.15 20.58
C GLU A 231 -11.12 -6.34 20.84
N SER A 232 -10.59 -5.76 19.77
CA SER A 232 -9.36 -4.96 19.65
C SER A 232 -9.57 -3.81 18.67
N ASP A 233 -8.70 -2.81 18.72
CA ASP A 233 -8.56 -1.80 17.67
C ASP A 233 -8.12 -2.43 16.34
N HIS A 234 -8.20 -1.67 15.24
CA HIS A 234 -7.70 -2.14 13.96
C HIS A 234 -6.18 -1.93 13.83
N THR A 235 -5.66 -0.80 14.32
CA THR A 235 -4.27 -0.34 14.14
C THR A 235 -3.20 -1.33 14.60
N THR A 236 -3.40 -1.89 15.79
CA THR A 236 -2.46 -2.80 16.48
C THR A 236 -3.02 -4.21 16.61
N ASN A 237 -4.33 -4.38 16.40
CA ASN A 237 -5.05 -5.62 16.64
C ASN A 237 -4.83 -6.16 18.06
N THR A 238 -4.81 -5.27 19.06
CA THR A 238 -4.66 -5.65 20.46
C THR A 238 -5.70 -4.99 21.36
N ALA A 239 -5.91 -5.50 22.57
CA ALA A 239 -6.80 -4.85 23.53
C ALA A 239 -6.24 -3.51 24.07
N ALA A 240 -4.98 -3.18 23.78
CA ALA A 240 -4.33 -1.96 24.24
C ALA A 240 -4.45 -0.79 23.24
N GLY A 241 -4.69 -1.08 21.96
CA GLY A 241 -4.90 -0.05 20.97
C GLY A 241 -6.26 0.60 21.08
N HIS A 242 -6.48 1.65 20.31
CA HIS A 242 -7.55 2.61 20.52
C HIS A 242 -8.36 2.90 19.26
N TYR A 243 -9.67 3.04 19.45
CA TYR A 243 -10.60 3.39 18.39
C TYR A 243 -11.72 4.28 18.94
N PHE A 244 -12.52 4.90 18.08
CA PHE A 244 -13.72 5.61 18.51
C PHE A 244 -14.96 4.76 18.31
N TYR A 245 -15.83 4.69 19.32
CA TYR A 245 -17.11 4.00 19.23
C TYR A 245 -18.27 4.86 19.71
N LEU A 246 -19.46 4.52 19.23
CA LEU A 246 -20.70 5.18 19.59
C LEU A 246 -21.48 4.30 20.59
N PRO A 247 -21.53 4.67 21.89
CA PRO A 247 -22.15 3.85 22.92
C PRO A 247 -23.65 3.64 22.68
N SER A 248 -24.15 2.41 22.79
CA SER A 248 -25.57 2.06 22.58
C SER A 248 -26.35 1.83 23.88
N SER A 249 -27.62 2.27 23.92
CA SER A 249 -28.50 2.09 25.07
C SER A 249 -29.96 1.79 24.72
N ALA A 250 -30.68 1.17 25.66
CA ALA A 250 -32.13 0.98 25.58
C ALA A 250 -32.94 2.30 25.62
N GLY A 251 -32.28 3.43 25.90
CA GLY A 251 -32.86 4.77 25.84
C GLY A 251 -32.70 5.48 24.50
N ASP A 252 -31.93 4.91 23.57
CA ASP A 252 -31.60 5.54 22.28
C ASP A 252 -32.86 5.75 21.44
N GLN A 253 -32.93 6.88 20.74
CA GLN A 253 -34.02 7.23 19.83
C GLN A 253 -33.53 7.22 18.37
N ALA A 254 -34.41 6.80 17.47
CA ALA A 254 -34.09 6.76 16.06
C ALA A 254 -33.78 8.16 15.52
N GLY A 255 -32.68 8.30 14.79
CA GLY A 255 -32.25 9.55 14.18
C GLY A 255 -31.36 10.43 15.04
N GLN A 256 -31.07 10.06 16.29
CA GLN A 256 -30.06 10.74 17.11
C GLN A 256 -28.66 10.55 16.51
N LYS A 257 -27.80 11.56 16.68
CA LYS A 257 -26.52 11.67 15.96
C LYS A 257 -25.33 11.93 16.88
N ALA A 258 -24.18 11.43 16.45
CA ALA A 258 -22.84 11.80 16.92
C ALA A 258 -21.97 12.24 15.74
N LEU A 259 -21.26 13.35 15.86
CA LEU A 259 -20.44 13.97 14.83
C LEU A 259 -19.00 14.16 15.30
N MET A 260 -18.04 13.63 14.53
CA MET A 260 -16.60 13.85 14.74
C MET A 260 -16.02 14.61 13.56
N PHE A 261 -15.31 15.70 13.82
CA PHE A 261 -14.71 16.57 12.80
C PHE A 261 -13.21 16.37 12.70
N SER A 262 -12.71 16.14 11.50
CA SER A 262 -11.27 16.26 11.22
C SER A 262 -10.78 17.71 11.39
N PRO A 263 -9.46 17.95 11.44
CA PRO A 263 -8.89 19.27 11.19
C PRO A 263 -9.37 19.90 9.88
N LEU A 264 -9.24 21.23 9.77
CA LEU A 264 -9.55 21.95 8.53
C LEU A 264 -8.41 21.77 7.53
N TYR A 265 -8.69 21.07 6.44
CA TYR A 265 -7.73 20.78 5.38
C TYR A 265 -7.81 21.84 4.27
N PRO A 266 -6.66 22.22 3.66
CA PRO A 266 -6.64 23.02 2.43
C PRO A 266 -7.43 22.37 1.30
N ALA A 267 -7.91 23.18 0.34
CA ALA A 267 -8.79 22.73 -0.73
C ALA A 267 -8.20 21.64 -1.63
N GLU A 268 -6.88 21.65 -1.81
CA GLU A 268 -6.12 20.72 -2.67
C GLU A 268 -5.54 19.53 -1.89
N LYS A 269 -5.86 19.40 -0.60
CA LYS A 269 -5.32 18.31 0.22
C LYS A 269 -6.04 17.01 -0.16
N ALA A 270 -5.29 15.99 -0.57
CA ALA A 270 -5.75 14.63 -0.81
C ALA A 270 -6.84 14.46 -1.88
N SER A 271 -6.89 13.26 -2.46
CA SER A 271 -7.90 12.84 -3.45
C SER A 271 -8.78 11.70 -2.92
N CYS A 272 -8.34 11.01 -1.87
CA CYS A 272 -9.05 9.88 -1.28
C CYS A 272 -9.04 9.99 0.25
N VAL A 273 -10.15 9.61 0.88
CA VAL A 273 -10.22 9.32 2.30
C VAL A 273 -10.46 7.83 2.50
N GLN A 274 -9.73 7.25 3.43
CA GLN A 274 -9.82 5.85 3.82
C GLN A 274 -10.06 5.79 5.33
N LEU A 275 -10.84 4.81 5.78
CA LEU A 275 -11.05 4.55 7.21
C LEU A 275 -11.43 3.09 7.45
N TRP A 276 -11.21 2.64 8.66
CA TRP A 276 -11.73 1.37 9.15
C TRP A 276 -12.97 1.59 9.99
N TYR A 277 -13.95 0.70 9.86
CA TYR A 277 -15.18 0.78 10.64
C TYR A 277 -15.65 -0.61 11.09
N HIS A 278 -16.33 -0.62 12.21
CA HIS A 278 -16.93 -1.82 12.78
C HIS A 278 -18.39 -1.54 13.10
N MET A 279 -19.30 -2.40 12.65
CA MET A 279 -20.75 -2.21 12.78
C MET A 279 -21.38 -3.59 12.98
N ASN A 280 -21.54 -4.03 14.23
CA ASN A 280 -21.98 -5.40 14.53
C ASN A 280 -23.19 -5.42 15.47
N GLY A 281 -24.16 -6.27 15.16
CA GLY A 281 -25.29 -6.55 16.03
C GLY A 281 -26.63 -5.94 15.61
N ARG A 282 -27.66 -6.20 16.42
CA ARG A 282 -29.04 -5.78 16.15
C ARG A 282 -29.22 -4.30 16.49
N GLY A 283 -29.91 -3.58 15.59
CA GLY A 283 -30.24 -2.17 15.83
C GLY A 283 -29.07 -1.21 15.64
N VAL A 284 -27.93 -1.69 15.12
CA VAL A 284 -26.88 -0.81 14.57
C VAL A 284 -27.52 0.11 13.53
N GLY A 285 -27.22 1.40 13.62
CA GLY A 285 -27.76 2.40 12.73
C GLY A 285 -26.88 2.64 11.50
N THR A 286 -26.62 3.90 11.18
CA THR A 286 -25.94 4.30 9.94
C THR A 286 -24.66 5.06 10.26
N LEU A 287 -23.57 4.66 9.62
CA LEU A 287 -22.32 5.40 9.60
C LEU A 287 -22.25 6.20 8.29
N ASN A 288 -22.18 7.52 8.37
CA ASN A 288 -21.99 8.41 7.23
C ASN A 288 -20.64 9.11 7.33
N VAL A 289 -20.02 9.33 6.19
CA VAL A 289 -18.83 10.20 6.07
C VAL A 289 -19.15 11.31 5.09
N TYR A 290 -18.92 12.54 5.54
CA TYR A 290 -19.16 13.75 4.75
C TYR A 290 -17.87 14.47 4.42
N GLN A 291 -17.84 15.07 3.24
CA GLN A 291 -16.93 16.18 2.94
C GLN A 291 -17.68 17.49 3.15
N GLN A 292 -17.32 18.22 4.20
CA GLN A 292 -17.91 19.52 4.57
C GLN A 292 -16.99 20.67 4.15
N SER A 293 -17.45 21.59 3.32
CA SER A 293 -16.70 22.82 3.02
C SER A 293 -16.74 23.82 4.16
N GLU A 294 -15.80 24.77 4.17
CA GLU A 294 -15.72 25.84 5.18
C GLU A 294 -17.03 26.65 5.33
N ASP A 295 -17.82 26.80 4.26
CA ASP A 295 -19.16 27.41 4.28
C ASP A 295 -20.28 26.47 4.78
N GLN A 296 -19.91 25.36 5.43
CA GLN A 296 -20.77 24.35 6.04
C GLN A 296 -21.64 23.54 5.07
N LYS A 297 -21.41 23.62 3.75
CA LYS A 297 -22.09 22.71 2.81
C LYS A 297 -21.49 21.32 2.92
N THR A 298 -22.34 20.31 3.04
CA THR A 298 -21.93 18.91 3.19
C THR A 298 -22.30 18.09 1.96
N VAL A 299 -21.46 17.11 1.63
CA VAL A 299 -21.77 16.05 0.67
C VAL A 299 -21.43 14.71 1.32
N VAL A 300 -22.37 13.76 1.30
CA VAL A 300 -22.10 12.37 1.72
C VAL A 300 -21.18 11.75 0.69
N ILE A 301 -20.02 11.26 1.13
CA ILE A 301 -19.05 10.58 0.28
C ILE A 301 -19.01 9.06 0.56
N PHE A 302 -19.41 8.64 1.76
CA PHE A 302 -19.59 7.24 2.12
C PHE A 302 -20.77 7.09 3.10
N SER A 303 -21.48 5.97 3.02
CA SER A 303 -22.60 5.65 3.92
C SER A 303 -22.80 4.15 4.00
N GLN A 304 -22.83 3.60 5.20
CA GLN A 304 -23.19 2.20 5.45
C GLN A 304 -24.21 2.07 6.59
N THR A 305 -25.16 1.14 6.46
CA THR A 305 -26.29 1.01 7.40
C THR A 305 -26.49 -0.42 7.85
N GLY A 306 -26.82 -0.57 9.13
CA GLY A 306 -27.13 -1.85 9.75
C GLY A 306 -25.89 -2.67 10.07
N ASP A 307 -26.12 -3.90 10.48
CA ASP A 307 -25.07 -4.85 10.84
C ASP A 307 -24.22 -5.31 9.63
N GLN A 308 -22.90 -5.23 9.78
CA GLN A 308 -21.83 -5.53 8.83
C GLN A 308 -20.98 -6.74 9.28
N GLY A 309 -21.34 -7.36 10.39
CA GLY A 309 -20.62 -8.47 11.03
C GLY A 309 -19.56 -7.99 12.01
N ARG A 310 -18.92 -8.96 12.67
CA ARG A 310 -17.98 -8.76 13.78
C ARG A 310 -16.59 -8.24 13.38
N LEU A 311 -16.29 -8.16 12.09
CA LEU A 311 -14.96 -7.80 11.61
C LEU A 311 -14.87 -6.31 11.38
N TRP A 312 -13.68 -5.76 11.59
CA TRP A 312 -13.32 -4.46 11.02
C TRP A 312 -13.46 -4.51 9.51
N ARG A 313 -14.00 -3.45 8.93
CA ARG A 313 -14.26 -3.30 7.50
C ARG A 313 -13.54 -2.05 7.01
N PHE A 314 -12.90 -2.17 5.86
CA PHE A 314 -12.30 -1.04 5.19
C PHE A 314 -13.37 -0.26 4.41
N ALA A 315 -13.27 1.07 4.43
CA ALA A 315 -14.04 1.97 3.59
C ALA A 315 -13.10 3.00 2.94
N GLN A 316 -13.42 3.36 1.70
CA GLN A 316 -12.75 4.46 1.01
C GLN A 316 -13.74 5.26 0.16
N ALA A 317 -13.47 6.56 0.02
CA ALA A 317 -14.28 7.44 -0.79
C ALA A 317 -13.47 8.58 -1.41
N SER A 318 -13.72 8.85 -2.69
CA SER A 318 -13.05 9.94 -3.40
C SER A 318 -13.51 11.29 -2.84
N LEU A 319 -12.54 12.17 -2.61
CA LEU A 319 -12.83 13.55 -2.23
C LEU A 319 -13.20 14.35 -3.47
N LEU A 320 -14.22 15.20 -3.35
CA LEU A 320 -14.63 16.07 -4.45
C LEU A 320 -13.66 17.26 -4.54
N PRO A 321 -13.18 17.62 -5.73
CA PRO A 321 -12.38 18.82 -5.92
C PRO A 321 -13.12 20.04 -5.39
N ARG A 322 -12.46 20.83 -4.54
CA ARG A 322 -13.03 22.06 -3.97
C ARG A 322 -12.09 23.23 -4.19
N VAL A 323 -12.66 24.43 -4.17
CA VAL A 323 -11.93 25.70 -4.19
C VAL A 323 -11.79 26.32 -2.79
N GLN A 324 -12.36 25.67 -1.79
CA GLN A 324 -12.38 26.11 -0.39
C GLN A 324 -11.85 25.00 0.51
N PRO A 325 -11.23 25.35 1.66
CA PRO A 325 -10.90 24.40 2.71
C PRO A 325 -12.10 23.53 3.12
N TYR A 326 -11.82 22.32 3.59
CA TYR A 326 -12.86 21.35 3.95
C TYR A 326 -12.48 20.52 5.18
N ARG A 327 -13.48 19.85 5.75
CA ARG A 327 -13.33 18.83 6.80
C ARG A 327 -13.93 17.52 6.33
N VAL A 328 -13.35 16.41 6.81
CA VAL A 328 -14.02 15.12 6.85
C VAL A 328 -14.84 15.07 8.14
N VAL A 329 -16.10 14.65 8.03
CA VAL A 329 -17.01 14.51 9.17
C VAL A 329 -17.52 13.09 9.23
N VAL A 330 -17.30 12.41 10.35
CA VAL A 330 -17.82 11.07 10.62
C VAL A 330 -19.07 11.21 11.47
N GLU A 331 -20.22 10.78 10.94
CA GLU A 331 -21.52 10.82 11.60
C GLU A 331 -22.00 9.41 11.92
N GLY A 332 -22.31 9.14 13.18
CA GLY A 332 -23.03 7.95 13.59
C GLY A 332 -24.49 8.30 13.87
N VAL A 333 -25.43 7.60 13.22
CA VAL A 333 -26.88 7.79 13.39
C VAL A 333 -27.48 6.56 14.05
N LYS A 334 -28.25 6.73 15.12
CA LYS A 334 -28.94 5.65 15.82
C LYS A 334 -30.18 5.16 15.06
N ALA A 335 -30.36 3.84 14.92
CA ALA A 335 -31.59 3.26 14.37
C ALA A 335 -32.76 3.23 15.38
N GLY A 336 -32.47 3.36 16.67
CA GLY A 336 -33.44 3.28 17.76
C GLY A 336 -32.86 2.59 19.00
N PRO A 337 -33.71 2.20 19.96
CA PRO A 337 -33.27 1.55 21.18
C PRO A 337 -32.54 0.23 20.91
N THR A 338 -31.30 0.09 21.35
CA THR A 338 -30.57 -1.17 21.32
C THR A 338 -29.47 -1.21 22.38
N THR A 339 -29.22 -2.39 22.95
CA THR A 339 -28.00 -2.70 23.71
C THR A 339 -27.16 -3.76 23.01
N ASP A 340 -27.65 -4.24 21.85
CA ASP A 340 -27.14 -5.41 21.16
C ASP A 340 -26.54 -5.02 19.81
N GLY A 341 -26.01 -3.81 19.70
CA GLY A 341 -25.33 -3.35 18.49
C GLY A 341 -24.37 -2.19 18.75
N ASP A 342 -23.14 -2.32 18.27
CA ASP A 342 -22.12 -1.28 18.38
C ASP A 342 -21.63 -0.81 17.01
N MET A 343 -21.20 0.45 16.98
CA MET A 343 -20.60 1.11 15.83
C MET A 343 -19.29 1.76 16.28
N ALA A 344 -18.24 1.57 15.50
CA ALA A 344 -16.92 2.14 15.74
C ALA A 344 -16.22 2.49 14.43
N PHE A 345 -15.23 3.36 14.51
CA PHE A 345 -14.32 3.68 13.42
C PHE A 345 -12.90 3.90 13.95
N ASP A 346 -11.94 3.68 13.06
CA ASP A 346 -10.51 3.69 13.35
C ASP A 346 -9.72 4.07 12.09
N ASP A 347 -8.41 4.33 12.22
CA ASP A 347 -7.45 4.42 11.12
C ASP A 347 -7.89 5.35 9.96
N VAL A 348 -8.16 6.62 10.24
CA VAL A 348 -8.59 7.57 9.20
C VAL A 348 -7.38 8.12 8.46
N GLN A 349 -7.27 7.84 7.17
CA GLN A 349 -6.16 8.24 6.31
C GLN A 349 -6.60 9.10 5.12
N LEU A 350 -5.81 10.13 4.82
CA LEU A 350 -5.91 10.91 3.59
C LEU A 350 -4.77 10.55 2.64
N THR A 351 -5.09 10.29 1.37
CA THR A 351 -4.08 10.00 0.34
C THR A 351 -4.27 10.89 -0.89
N ASP A 352 -3.17 11.26 -1.54
CA ASP A 352 -3.19 12.09 -2.75
C ASP A 352 -3.64 11.31 -3.99
N VAL A 353 -3.65 9.97 -3.91
CA VAL A 353 -4.12 9.07 -4.95
C VAL A 353 -5.65 9.04 -4.97
N VAL A 354 -6.26 9.02 -6.15
CA VAL A 354 -7.73 8.89 -6.29
C VAL A 354 -8.14 7.48 -5.86
N CYS A 355 -9.19 7.36 -5.04
CA CYS A 355 -9.65 6.02 -4.65
C CYS A 355 -10.02 5.18 -5.88
N PRO A 356 -9.62 3.90 -5.93
CA PRO A 356 -10.14 2.96 -6.90
C PRO A 356 -11.68 2.94 -6.90
N PRO A 357 -12.33 2.78 -8.07
CA PRO A 357 -13.77 2.54 -8.12
C PRO A 357 -14.17 1.37 -7.21
N HIS A 358 -15.31 1.47 -6.54
CA HIS A 358 -15.78 0.41 -5.63
C HIS A 358 -15.89 -0.94 -6.35
N GLY A 359 -15.26 -1.97 -5.78
CA GLY A 359 -15.14 -3.29 -6.38
C GLY A 359 -14.04 -3.46 -7.41
N PHE A 360 -13.21 -2.44 -7.67
CA PHE A 360 -12.01 -2.54 -8.51
C PHE A 360 -10.75 -2.55 -7.65
N CYS A 361 -9.80 -3.42 -7.97
CA CYS A 361 -8.47 -3.43 -7.37
C CYS A 361 -7.43 -4.01 -8.33
N ASP A 362 -6.46 -3.17 -8.70
CA ASP A 362 -5.26 -3.50 -9.45
C ASP A 362 -4.02 -3.62 -8.55
N PHE A 363 -4.20 -3.48 -7.24
CA PHE A 363 -3.16 -3.53 -6.21
C PHE A 363 -2.01 -2.52 -6.37
N GLU A 364 -2.13 -1.50 -7.24
CA GLU A 364 -0.99 -0.62 -7.52
C GLU A 364 -0.64 0.32 -6.36
N SER A 365 -1.60 0.66 -5.50
CA SER A 365 -1.38 1.55 -4.36
C SER A 365 -1.65 0.93 -2.99
N SER A 366 -2.49 -0.10 -2.92
CA SER A 366 -2.88 -0.77 -1.66
C SER A 366 -3.65 -2.06 -1.95
N PHE A 367 -4.16 -2.73 -0.91
CA PHE A 367 -5.14 -3.81 -1.05
C PHE A 367 -6.55 -3.34 -1.49
N CYS A 368 -6.75 -2.04 -1.73
CA CYS A 368 -8.06 -1.46 -2.05
C CYS A 368 -9.12 -1.84 -1.00
N GLY A 369 -10.28 -2.36 -1.42
CA GLY A 369 -11.33 -2.89 -0.53
C GLY A 369 -11.09 -4.33 -0.02
N TRP A 370 -9.94 -4.93 -0.30
CA TRP A 370 -9.63 -6.29 0.13
C TRP A 370 -8.87 -6.31 1.46
N THR A 371 -9.13 -7.32 2.28
CA THR A 371 -8.58 -7.43 3.64
C THR A 371 -8.21 -8.87 3.95
N ASN A 372 -7.02 -9.08 4.48
CA ASN A 372 -6.62 -10.35 5.08
C ASN A 372 -7.43 -10.57 6.36
N LEU A 373 -7.97 -11.77 6.56
CA LEU A 373 -8.83 -12.02 7.73
C LEU A 373 -8.01 -12.24 9.02
N GLY A 374 -6.79 -12.77 8.93
CA GLY A 374 -5.80 -12.85 10.02
C GLY A 374 -6.24 -13.61 11.29
N GLY A 375 -5.30 -13.77 12.23
CA GLY A 375 -5.55 -14.35 13.56
C GLY A 375 -5.65 -15.89 13.58
N ASP A 376 -6.36 -16.47 14.57
CA ASP A 376 -6.54 -17.93 14.69
C ASP A 376 -7.44 -18.55 13.59
N VAL A 377 -7.90 -17.75 12.63
CA VAL A 377 -8.87 -18.17 11.61
C VAL A 377 -8.17 -18.71 10.36
N ASP A 378 -7.03 -18.15 9.99
CA ASP A 378 -6.22 -18.60 8.87
C ASP A 378 -4.72 -18.71 9.19
N GLN A 379 -3.98 -19.47 8.37
CA GLN A 379 -2.60 -19.85 8.68
C GLN A 379 -1.55 -18.99 7.96
N GLY A 380 -1.98 -18.06 7.12
CA GLY A 380 -1.10 -17.12 6.43
C GLY A 380 -1.86 -16.09 5.63
N ASP A 381 -1.19 -14.99 5.33
CA ASP A 381 -1.78 -13.83 4.66
C ASP A 381 -1.42 -13.75 3.17
N TRP A 382 -2.25 -13.05 2.42
CA TRP A 382 -1.88 -12.54 1.10
C TRP A 382 -0.94 -11.35 1.25
N LEU A 383 0.15 -11.37 0.50
CA LEU A 383 1.18 -10.33 0.46
C LEU A 383 1.08 -9.58 -0.86
N ARG A 384 1.20 -8.26 -0.80
CA ARG A 384 1.33 -7.39 -1.97
C ARG A 384 2.80 -7.26 -2.31
N GLY A 385 3.19 -7.61 -3.53
CA GLY A 385 4.57 -7.51 -3.98
C GLY A 385 4.68 -7.11 -5.45
N ALA A 386 5.91 -6.82 -5.88
CA ALA A 386 6.23 -6.43 -7.23
C ALA A 386 7.35 -7.30 -7.81
N GLY A 387 7.38 -7.44 -9.14
CA GLY A 387 8.40 -8.21 -9.84
C GLY A 387 8.20 -9.73 -9.73
N ALA A 388 9.27 -10.47 -9.47
CA ALA A 388 9.21 -11.93 -9.40
C ALA A 388 8.78 -12.41 -8.00
N SER A 389 7.94 -13.45 -7.95
CA SER A 389 7.52 -14.08 -6.69
C SER A 389 8.71 -14.67 -5.89
N PRO A 390 8.53 -14.95 -4.57
CA PRO A 390 9.64 -15.38 -3.72
C PRO A 390 10.26 -16.71 -4.12
N ASN A 391 9.44 -17.63 -4.63
CA ASN A 391 9.87 -18.97 -4.97
C ASN A 391 10.54 -18.97 -6.35
N PRO A 392 11.83 -19.34 -6.44
CA PRO A 392 12.54 -19.29 -7.72
C PRO A 392 11.89 -20.21 -8.76
N HIS A 393 11.64 -19.68 -9.96
CA HIS A 393 11.03 -20.40 -11.09
C HIS A 393 9.56 -20.78 -10.90
N THR A 394 8.83 -20.09 -10.02
CA THR A 394 7.38 -20.14 -9.94
C THR A 394 6.80 -18.72 -9.95
N GLY A 395 5.47 -18.59 -9.96
CA GLY A 395 4.77 -17.31 -9.92
C GLY A 395 5.01 -16.38 -11.11
N PRO A 396 4.35 -15.22 -11.13
CA PRO A 396 4.54 -14.23 -12.18
C PRO A 396 5.90 -13.52 -12.03
N THR A 397 6.44 -13.04 -13.16
CA THR A 397 7.67 -12.21 -13.19
C THR A 397 7.38 -10.71 -13.21
N VAL A 398 6.15 -10.36 -13.58
CA VAL A 398 5.61 -9.01 -13.69
C VAL A 398 4.12 -9.09 -13.37
N ASP A 399 3.56 -7.99 -12.87
CA ASP A 399 2.13 -7.82 -12.67
C ASP A 399 1.35 -7.91 -13.99
N HIS A 400 0.04 -8.06 -13.90
CA HIS A 400 -0.84 -8.05 -15.06
C HIS A 400 -1.17 -6.62 -15.51
N THR A 401 -1.43 -5.72 -14.56
CA THR A 401 -1.92 -4.34 -14.79
C THR A 401 -1.00 -3.51 -15.69
N THR A 402 0.27 -3.38 -15.31
CA THR A 402 1.30 -2.57 -15.96
C THR A 402 2.24 -3.40 -16.83
N ASN A 403 2.23 -4.73 -16.65
CA ASN A 403 3.15 -5.67 -17.30
C ASN A 403 4.62 -5.26 -17.08
N SER A 404 4.95 -4.92 -15.84
CA SER A 404 6.27 -4.45 -15.44
C SER A 404 6.74 -5.04 -14.12
N ILE A 405 8.04 -4.97 -13.84
CA ILE A 405 8.59 -5.40 -12.54
C ILE A 405 8.27 -4.41 -11.40
N HIS A 406 7.65 -3.28 -11.72
CA HIS A 406 7.31 -2.22 -10.79
C HIS A 406 5.82 -2.17 -10.46
N GLY A 407 4.98 -2.86 -11.24
CA GLY A 407 3.58 -3.02 -10.92
C GLY A 407 3.40 -4.11 -9.87
N HIS A 408 2.24 -4.10 -9.24
CA HIS A 408 1.98 -4.85 -8.03
C HIS A 408 0.88 -5.88 -8.25
N TYR A 409 0.99 -6.99 -7.54
CA TYR A 409 -0.03 -8.01 -7.45
C TYR A 409 -0.02 -8.60 -6.04
N VAL A 410 -1.05 -9.36 -5.69
CA VAL A 410 -1.08 -10.08 -4.41
C VAL A 410 -0.81 -11.56 -4.61
N TYR A 411 -0.07 -12.17 -3.70
CA TYR A 411 0.29 -13.59 -3.73
C TYR A 411 0.33 -14.18 -2.32
N VAL A 412 0.36 -15.50 -2.22
CA VAL A 412 0.63 -16.20 -0.95
C VAL A 412 2.00 -16.85 -1.01
N ASP A 413 2.82 -16.64 0.01
CA ASP A 413 4.14 -17.27 0.12
C ASP A 413 4.00 -18.75 0.52
N SER A 414 4.15 -19.64 -0.46
CA SER A 414 4.06 -21.09 -0.22
C SER A 414 5.35 -21.69 0.38
N SER A 415 6.43 -20.90 0.51
CA SER A 415 7.70 -21.33 1.12
C SER A 415 7.56 -21.64 2.62
N VAL A 416 6.59 -20.98 3.27
CA VAL A 416 6.19 -21.20 4.65
C VAL A 416 4.86 -21.94 4.74
N GLY A 417 4.51 -22.40 5.95
CA GLY A 417 3.28 -23.13 6.23
C GLY A 417 3.35 -24.64 5.96
N GLU A 418 2.27 -25.33 6.35
CA GLU A 418 2.05 -26.76 6.24
C GLU A 418 1.13 -27.11 5.06
N TRP A 419 0.97 -28.41 4.79
CA TRP A 419 0.08 -28.84 3.72
C TRP A 419 -1.38 -28.64 4.14
N GLY A 420 -2.14 -27.93 3.32
CA GLY A 420 -3.56 -27.70 3.54
C GLY A 420 -3.88 -26.43 4.33
N ASP A 421 -2.85 -25.68 4.75
CA ASP A 421 -2.99 -24.32 5.28
C ASP A 421 -3.79 -23.44 4.31
N MET A 422 -4.57 -22.54 4.90
CA MET A 422 -5.52 -21.69 4.20
C MET A 422 -5.17 -20.22 4.41
N SER A 423 -5.39 -19.40 3.38
CA SER A 423 -5.22 -17.94 3.40
C SER A 423 -6.43 -17.27 2.79
N PHE A 424 -7.01 -16.30 3.50
CA PHE A 424 -8.31 -15.73 3.14
C PHE A 424 -8.16 -14.23 2.83
N LEU A 425 -8.56 -13.84 1.62
CA LEU A 425 -8.66 -12.44 1.21
C LEU A 425 -10.13 -12.09 0.96
N ILE A 426 -10.62 -11.11 1.71
CA ILE A 426 -12.04 -10.81 1.81
C ILE A 426 -12.34 -9.44 1.24
N SER A 427 -13.42 -9.34 0.47
CA SER A 427 -13.89 -8.07 -0.05
C SER A 427 -14.69 -7.28 0.99
N ASP A 428 -14.88 -6.01 0.70
CA ASP A 428 -15.96 -5.17 1.17
C ASP A 428 -17.37 -5.76 0.84
N VAL A 429 -18.42 -5.15 1.40
CA VAL A 429 -19.80 -5.63 1.31
C VAL A 429 -20.52 -5.01 0.11
N PHE A 430 -21.03 -5.86 -0.77
CA PHE A 430 -21.76 -5.48 -1.97
C PHE A 430 -23.27 -5.55 -1.75
N GLN A 431 -23.97 -4.51 -2.20
CA GLN A 431 -25.43 -4.48 -2.19
C GLN A 431 -25.99 -5.36 -3.33
N PRO A 432 -27.14 -6.01 -3.15
CA PRO A 432 -27.74 -6.83 -4.19
C PRO A 432 -28.16 -5.99 -5.41
N SER A 433 -27.99 -6.56 -6.60
CA SER A 433 -28.33 -5.93 -7.88
C SER A 433 -29.33 -6.79 -8.65
N THR A 434 -30.35 -6.17 -9.23
CA THR A 434 -31.33 -6.86 -10.09
C THR A 434 -30.72 -7.39 -11.39
N ARG A 435 -29.56 -6.85 -11.79
CA ARG A 435 -28.77 -7.30 -12.94
C ARG A 435 -27.73 -8.37 -12.59
N GLY A 436 -27.69 -8.81 -11.33
CA GLY A 436 -26.58 -9.59 -10.80
C GLY A 436 -25.29 -8.75 -10.72
N HIS A 437 -24.19 -9.46 -10.44
CA HIS A 437 -22.83 -8.95 -10.52
C HIS A 437 -21.97 -9.89 -11.37
N CYS A 438 -20.96 -9.33 -12.00
CA CYS A 438 -19.88 -10.07 -12.61
C CYS A 438 -18.61 -9.81 -11.82
N LEU A 439 -18.05 -10.88 -11.26
CA LEU A 439 -16.69 -10.88 -10.75
C LEU A 439 -15.76 -11.30 -11.89
N THR A 440 -14.78 -10.44 -12.20
CA THR A 440 -13.66 -10.75 -13.08
C THR A 440 -12.36 -10.56 -12.33
N PHE A 441 -11.38 -11.42 -12.54
CA PHE A 441 -10.05 -11.29 -11.94
C PHE A 441 -9.04 -12.03 -12.79
N TRP A 442 -7.78 -11.61 -12.69
CA TRP A 442 -6.65 -12.32 -13.24
C TRP A 442 -5.97 -13.13 -12.14
N TYR A 443 -5.54 -14.33 -12.49
CA TYR A 443 -4.85 -15.22 -11.58
C TYR A 443 -3.67 -15.88 -12.28
N HIS A 444 -2.59 -16.11 -11.52
CA HIS A 444 -1.42 -16.85 -11.98
C HIS A 444 -1.22 -18.05 -11.04
N MET A 445 -1.04 -19.24 -11.60
CA MET A 445 -0.97 -20.49 -10.85
C MET A 445 0.10 -21.39 -11.47
N TYR A 446 1.36 -21.26 -11.03
CA TYR A 446 2.48 -21.94 -11.67
C TYR A 446 3.39 -22.67 -10.68
N GLY A 447 3.77 -23.90 -11.04
CA GLY A 447 4.73 -24.71 -10.29
C GLY A 447 4.32 -26.18 -10.12
N SER A 448 5.16 -26.92 -9.42
CA SER A 448 5.01 -28.35 -9.10
C SER A 448 4.00 -28.65 -7.98
N SER A 449 3.70 -27.68 -7.11
CA SER A 449 2.84 -27.87 -5.94
C SER A 449 1.98 -26.63 -5.62
N VAL A 450 1.33 -26.08 -6.63
CA VAL A 450 0.55 -24.83 -6.54
C VAL A 450 -0.53 -24.84 -5.46
N GLY A 451 -1.26 -25.95 -5.28
CA GLY A 451 -2.42 -25.99 -4.38
C GLY A 451 -3.72 -25.65 -5.09
N THR A 452 -4.66 -25.03 -4.38
CA THR A 452 -6.02 -24.78 -4.86
C THR A 452 -6.47 -23.36 -4.53
N LEU A 453 -7.00 -22.64 -5.50
CA LEU A 453 -7.63 -21.33 -5.31
C LEU A 453 -9.14 -21.47 -5.43
N ARG A 454 -9.89 -20.84 -4.52
CA ARG A 454 -11.36 -20.85 -4.50
C ARG A 454 -11.91 -19.45 -4.34
N VAL A 455 -13.11 -19.24 -4.88
CA VAL A 455 -13.93 -18.05 -4.59
C VAL A 455 -15.21 -18.50 -3.92
N TYR A 456 -15.44 -18.01 -2.71
CA TYR A 456 -16.70 -18.18 -1.99
C TYR A 456 -17.49 -16.88 -1.97
N LEU A 457 -18.81 -17.01 -2.01
CA LEU A 457 -19.75 -15.94 -1.70
C LEU A 457 -20.33 -16.21 -0.32
N ASN A 458 -20.24 -15.26 0.60
CA ASN A 458 -20.94 -15.35 1.88
C ASN A 458 -21.84 -14.13 2.09
N ASP A 459 -22.86 -14.33 2.91
CA ASP A 459 -23.82 -13.32 3.32
C ASP A 459 -24.07 -13.46 4.82
N ARG A 460 -24.71 -12.45 5.42
CA ARG A 460 -24.95 -12.43 6.85
C ARG A 460 -25.82 -13.60 7.34
N LYS A 461 -26.85 -13.99 6.58
CA LYS A 461 -27.76 -15.08 6.97
C LYS A 461 -27.06 -16.42 6.93
N MET A 462 -26.19 -16.64 5.95
CA MET A 462 -25.36 -17.84 5.84
C MET A 462 -24.35 -17.91 6.98
N ASN A 463 -23.60 -16.84 7.22
CA ASN A 463 -22.59 -16.80 8.27
C ASN A 463 -23.22 -16.99 9.67
N ALA A 464 -24.29 -16.24 10.00
CA ALA A 464 -25.02 -16.39 11.27
C ALA A 464 -25.76 -17.74 11.42
N GLY A 465 -26.07 -18.39 10.29
CA GLY A 465 -26.66 -19.73 10.26
C GLY A 465 -25.66 -20.87 10.48
N GLY A 466 -24.37 -20.56 10.68
CA GLY A 466 -23.29 -21.53 10.88
C GLY A 466 -22.62 -22.00 9.59
N ASN A 467 -22.91 -21.39 8.43
CA ASN A 467 -22.17 -21.61 7.19
C ASN A 467 -21.11 -20.52 6.99
N GLU A 468 -20.02 -20.62 7.76
CA GLU A 468 -18.94 -19.63 7.75
C GLU A 468 -18.16 -19.62 6.43
N ASP A 469 -18.08 -20.76 5.74
CA ASP A 469 -17.41 -20.89 4.43
C ASP A 469 -18.20 -20.22 3.30
N GLY A 470 -19.53 -20.15 3.42
CA GLY A 470 -20.41 -19.60 2.39
C GLY A 470 -20.69 -20.57 1.22
N LEU A 471 -20.89 -20.02 0.03
CA LEU A 471 -21.23 -20.74 -1.20
C LEU A 471 -20.07 -20.70 -2.18
N LEU A 472 -19.51 -21.86 -2.53
CA LEU A 472 -18.46 -21.98 -3.55
C LEU A 472 -18.98 -21.51 -4.91
N LYS A 473 -18.31 -20.52 -5.50
CA LYS A 473 -18.62 -19.95 -6.82
C LYS A 473 -17.62 -20.34 -7.89
N TRP A 474 -16.36 -20.49 -7.52
CA TRP A 474 -15.29 -20.83 -8.46
C TRP A 474 -14.18 -21.59 -7.75
N ILE A 475 -13.52 -22.50 -8.47
CA ILE A 475 -12.39 -23.29 -7.97
C ILE A 475 -11.45 -23.62 -9.11
N GLU A 476 -10.15 -23.51 -8.84
CA GLU A 476 -9.10 -23.95 -9.74
C GLU A 476 -7.96 -24.63 -8.96
N THR A 477 -7.38 -25.68 -9.53
CA THR A 477 -6.39 -26.52 -8.83
C THR A 477 -5.16 -26.81 -9.69
N GLY A 478 -3.99 -26.73 -9.05
CA GLY A 478 -2.73 -27.15 -9.64
C GLY A 478 -2.17 -26.17 -10.67
N ASN A 479 -1.15 -26.62 -11.39
CA ASN A 479 -0.45 -25.82 -12.39
C ASN A 479 -1.34 -25.43 -13.58
N LYS A 480 -1.33 -24.15 -13.95
CA LYS A 480 -2.01 -23.56 -15.12
C LYS A 480 -1.06 -23.04 -16.19
N GLY A 481 0.25 -23.12 -15.94
CA GLY A 481 1.27 -22.56 -16.82
C GLY A 481 1.79 -21.22 -16.28
N ASP A 482 2.91 -20.79 -16.83
CA ASP A 482 3.55 -19.53 -16.47
C ASP A 482 2.96 -18.38 -17.30
N GLN A 483 1.70 -18.06 -17.00
CA GLN A 483 0.94 -16.99 -17.65
C GLN A 483 -0.23 -16.56 -16.76
N TRP A 484 -0.62 -15.30 -16.88
CA TRP A 484 -1.86 -14.78 -16.28
C TRP A 484 -3.08 -15.33 -17.03
N GLU A 485 -4.04 -15.85 -16.27
CA GLU A 485 -5.30 -16.39 -16.76
C GLU A 485 -6.47 -15.56 -16.20
N GLN A 486 -7.52 -15.37 -17.00
CA GLN A 486 -8.69 -14.60 -16.57
C GLN A 486 -9.83 -15.54 -16.14
N ALA A 487 -10.48 -15.20 -15.02
CA ALA A 487 -11.71 -15.85 -14.58
C ALA A 487 -12.90 -14.88 -14.63
N ASN A 488 -14.08 -15.42 -14.96
CA ASN A 488 -15.35 -14.69 -14.99
C ASN A 488 -16.40 -15.48 -14.19
N VAL A 489 -17.01 -14.86 -13.19
CA VAL A 489 -17.93 -15.51 -12.25
C VAL A 489 -19.23 -14.70 -12.12
N SER A 490 -20.32 -15.25 -12.65
CA SER A 490 -21.65 -14.65 -12.52
C SER A 490 -22.21 -14.82 -11.10
N ILE A 491 -22.64 -13.72 -10.50
CA ILE A 491 -23.16 -13.66 -9.13
C ILE A 491 -24.60 -13.13 -9.15
N GLN A 492 -25.56 -14.01 -8.89
CA GLN A 492 -26.93 -13.63 -8.57
C GLN A 492 -27.17 -13.88 -7.08
N HIS A 493 -27.43 -12.82 -6.32
CA HIS A 493 -27.65 -12.91 -4.88
C HIS A 493 -28.62 -11.82 -4.39
N GLN A 494 -29.42 -12.13 -3.37
CA GLN A 494 -30.54 -11.28 -2.91
C GLN A 494 -30.23 -10.47 -1.65
N GLU A 495 -29.28 -10.93 -0.84
CA GLU A 495 -28.83 -10.22 0.34
C GLU A 495 -27.60 -9.38 0.01
N ALA A 496 -27.21 -8.48 0.90
CA ALA A 496 -25.88 -7.91 0.85
C ALA A 496 -24.85 -9.02 1.13
N PHE A 497 -23.78 -9.08 0.33
CA PHE A 497 -22.84 -10.18 0.32
C PHE A 497 -21.40 -9.68 0.22
N TRP A 498 -20.45 -10.54 0.54
CA TRP A 498 -19.02 -10.34 0.28
C TRP A 498 -18.43 -11.58 -0.38
N LEU A 499 -17.27 -11.40 -0.99
CA LEU A 499 -16.52 -12.46 -1.64
C LEU A 499 -15.27 -12.78 -0.84
N VAL A 500 -14.85 -14.03 -0.93
CA VAL A 500 -13.67 -14.53 -0.23
C VAL A 500 -12.84 -15.34 -1.22
N PHE A 501 -11.64 -14.84 -1.52
CA PHE A 501 -10.60 -15.65 -2.16
C PHE A 501 -9.95 -16.51 -1.09
N VAL A 502 -9.92 -17.82 -1.32
CA VAL A 502 -9.36 -18.79 -0.39
C VAL A 502 -8.30 -19.58 -1.13
N TYR A 503 -7.04 -19.37 -0.74
CA TYR A 503 -5.94 -20.21 -1.19
C TYR A 503 -5.73 -21.36 -0.20
N GLN A 504 -5.56 -22.57 -0.73
CA GLN A 504 -5.18 -23.75 0.01
C GLN A 504 -3.81 -24.21 -0.45
N ARG A 505 -2.85 -24.23 0.47
CA ARG A 505 -1.47 -24.58 0.19
C ARG A 505 -1.31 -26.02 -0.32
N GLY A 506 -0.46 -26.18 -1.33
CA GLY A 506 -0.05 -27.48 -1.84
C GLY A 506 0.80 -28.28 -0.85
N LYS A 507 1.29 -29.45 -1.28
CA LYS A 507 2.08 -30.35 -0.41
C LYS A 507 3.51 -29.87 -0.16
N ALA A 508 4.01 -28.95 -0.99
CA ALA A 508 5.36 -28.41 -0.94
C ALA A 508 5.37 -26.95 -1.45
N ALA A 509 6.45 -26.23 -1.15
CA ALA A 509 6.72 -24.84 -1.53
C ALA A 509 6.91 -24.59 -3.04
N GLY A 510 6.83 -25.63 -3.88
CA GLY A 510 7.20 -25.53 -5.28
C GLY A 510 6.10 -25.00 -6.19
N GLY A 511 5.26 -24.06 -5.75
CA GLY A 511 4.23 -23.46 -6.59
C GLY A 511 3.58 -22.23 -5.96
N ASP A 512 3.24 -21.26 -6.81
CA ASP A 512 2.72 -19.97 -6.39
C ASP A 512 1.32 -19.72 -6.94
N VAL A 513 0.57 -18.92 -6.20
CA VAL A 513 -0.71 -18.35 -6.62
C VAL A 513 -0.64 -16.85 -6.44
N ALA A 514 -1.01 -16.12 -7.50
CA ALA A 514 -1.15 -14.67 -7.47
C ALA A 514 -2.51 -14.25 -8.04
N LEU A 515 -2.99 -13.10 -7.60
CA LEU A 515 -4.19 -12.42 -8.07
C LEU A 515 -3.83 -11.00 -8.50
N ASP A 516 -4.50 -10.53 -9.54
CA ASP A 516 -4.40 -9.15 -10.01
C ASP A 516 -5.71 -8.73 -10.70
N ASP A 517 -5.89 -7.42 -10.92
CA ASP A 517 -6.96 -6.83 -11.72
C ASP A 517 -8.36 -7.38 -11.39
N ILE A 518 -8.76 -7.26 -10.12
CA ILE A 518 -10.05 -7.71 -9.63
C ILE A 518 -11.12 -6.64 -9.89
N ALA A 519 -12.24 -7.04 -10.49
CA ALA A 519 -13.39 -6.16 -10.70
C ALA A 519 -14.71 -6.86 -10.34
N ILE A 520 -15.56 -6.20 -9.55
CA ILE A 520 -16.91 -6.63 -9.18
C ILE A 520 -17.89 -5.59 -9.70
N ILE A 521 -18.54 -5.89 -10.81
CA ILE A 521 -19.38 -4.93 -11.54
C ILE A 521 -20.85 -5.36 -11.45
N PRO A 522 -21.81 -4.46 -11.17
CA PRO A 522 -23.24 -4.80 -11.08
C PRO A 522 -23.88 -5.01 -12.46
N SER A 523 -23.40 -6.02 -13.20
CA SER A 523 -23.87 -6.45 -14.51
C SER A 523 -23.79 -7.97 -14.66
N GLU A 524 -24.38 -8.50 -15.72
CA GLU A 524 -24.11 -9.86 -16.18
C GLU A 524 -22.65 -9.99 -16.66
N CYS A 525 -22.06 -11.18 -16.53
CA CYS A 525 -20.78 -11.46 -17.17
C CYS A 525 -20.95 -11.58 -18.69
N TYR A 526 -20.09 -10.89 -19.44
CA TYR A 526 -20.03 -11.06 -20.88
C TYR A 526 -19.41 -12.42 -21.18
N ALA A 527 -20.21 -13.38 -21.64
CA ALA A 527 -19.65 -14.47 -22.43
C ALA A 527 -19.25 -13.86 -23.77
N GLU A 528 -17.97 -13.95 -24.15
CA GLU A 528 -17.60 -13.71 -25.54
C GLU A 528 -18.56 -14.54 -26.42
N PRO A 529 -19.25 -13.93 -27.40
CA PRO A 529 -20.10 -14.70 -28.29
C PRO A 529 -19.23 -15.78 -28.93
N PRO A 530 -19.66 -17.05 -28.98
CA PRO A 530 -18.91 -18.07 -29.67
C PRO A 530 -18.65 -17.57 -31.09
N ILE A 531 -17.38 -17.49 -31.48
CA ILE A 531 -16.98 -17.23 -32.85
C ILE A 531 -17.62 -18.33 -33.68
N GLN A 532 -18.77 -18.05 -34.26
CA GLN A 532 -19.33 -18.86 -35.33
C GLN A 532 -18.24 -18.91 -36.40
N PRO A 533 -17.83 -20.08 -36.89
CA PRO A 533 -16.82 -20.17 -37.94
C PRO A 533 -17.40 -19.56 -39.23
N SER A 534 -17.28 -18.24 -39.38
CA SER A 534 -17.66 -17.55 -40.61
C SER A 534 -16.52 -17.72 -41.61
N ASP A 535 -16.73 -18.64 -42.55
CA ASP A 535 -16.26 -18.61 -43.93
C ASP A 535 -14.91 -17.91 -44.17
N LYS A 536 -13.82 -18.62 -43.86
CA LYS A 536 -12.46 -18.30 -44.33
C LYS A 536 -12.33 -18.16 -45.87
N ASN A 537 -13.38 -18.48 -46.63
CA ASN A 537 -13.41 -18.39 -48.09
C ASN A 537 -13.79 -16.98 -48.61
N HIS A 538 -14.47 -16.15 -47.81
CA HIS A 538 -14.86 -14.80 -48.25
C HIS A 538 -13.76 -13.74 -48.05
N SER A 539 -12.94 -13.88 -47.00
CA SER A 539 -11.79 -12.98 -46.76
C SER A 539 -10.68 -13.18 -47.82
N LEU A 540 -10.42 -14.43 -48.21
CA LEU A 540 -9.38 -14.74 -49.20
C LEU A 540 -9.75 -14.22 -50.61
N THR A 541 -11.02 -14.30 -50.99
CA THR A 541 -11.52 -13.83 -52.30
C THR A 541 -11.56 -12.31 -52.39
N VAL A 542 -11.96 -11.62 -51.32
CA VAL A 542 -11.91 -10.14 -51.27
C VAL A 542 -10.46 -9.65 -51.25
N GLY A 543 -9.58 -10.29 -50.48
CA GLY A 543 -8.15 -9.96 -50.44
C GLY A 543 -7.45 -10.16 -51.79
N LEU A 544 -7.73 -11.26 -52.50
CA LEU A 544 -7.22 -11.52 -53.85
C LEU A 544 -7.76 -10.53 -54.88
N ALA A 545 -9.04 -10.15 -54.80
CA ALA A 545 -9.63 -9.17 -55.72
C ALA A 545 -9.05 -7.76 -55.55
N VAL A 546 -8.84 -7.33 -54.29
CA VAL A 546 -8.20 -6.04 -53.98
C VAL A 546 -6.72 -6.06 -54.38
N GLY A 547 -6.02 -7.16 -54.11
CA GLY A 547 -4.62 -7.34 -54.54
C GLY A 547 -4.46 -7.32 -56.06
N LEU A 548 -5.33 -8.01 -56.81
CA LEU A 548 -5.30 -8.06 -58.27
C LEU A 548 -5.64 -6.71 -58.90
N THR A 549 -6.61 -5.98 -58.34
CA THR A 549 -6.99 -4.64 -58.85
C THR A 549 -5.88 -3.62 -58.63
N LEU A 550 -5.22 -3.64 -57.47
CA LEU A 550 -4.06 -2.80 -57.21
C LEU A 550 -2.87 -3.16 -58.10
N LEU A 551 -2.60 -4.44 -58.32
CA LEU A 551 -1.53 -4.91 -59.21
C LEU A 551 -1.77 -4.48 -60.66
N VAL A 552 -3.01 -4.61 -61.16
CA VAL A 552 -3.38 -4.14 -62.50
C VAL A 552 -3.23 -2.63 -62.60
N GLY A 553 -3.65 -1.86 -61.59
CA GLY A 553 -3.44 -0.41 -61.54
C GLY A 553 -1.95 -0.02 -61.61
N LEU A 554 -1.09 -0.75 -60.90
CA LEU A 554 0.35 -0.54 -60.89
C LEU A 554 1.01 -0.89 -62.24
N ILE A 555 0.58 -1.99 -62.87
CA ILE A 555 1.06 -2.38 -64.20
C ILE A 555 0.62 -1.36 -65.26
N ILE A 556 -0.61 -0.84 -65.18
CA ILE A 556 -1.08 0.22 -66.09
C ILE A 556 -0.29 1.52 -65.87
N ALA A 557 -0.06 1.91 -64.62
CA ALA A 557 0.72 3.12 -64.30
C ALA A 557 2.17 3.02 -64.80
N VAL A 558 2.81 1.87 -64.61
CA VAL A 558 4.16 1.60 -65.12
C VAL A 558 4.16 1.53 -66.65
N GLY A 559 3.16 0.89 -67.26
CA GLY A 559 2.98 0.85 -68.71
C GLY A 559 2.80 2.25 -69.32
N LEU A 560 1.97 3.10 -68.71
CA LEU A 560 1.79 4.50 -69.11
C LEU A 560 3.06 5.32 -68.93
N TYR A 561 3.82 5.09 -67.85
CA TYR A 561 5.11 5.74 -67.62
C TYR A 561 6.11 5.39 -68.74
N PHE A 562 6.19 4.12 -69.14
CA PHE A 562 7.07 3.69 -70.24
C PHE A 562 6.56 4.10 -71.63
N LEU A 563 5.25 4.15 -71.86
CA LEU A 563 4.65 4.67 -73.10
C LEU A 563 4.91 6.17 -73.26
N ASN A 564 4.80 6.95 -72.18
CA ASN A 564 5.10 8.38 -72.17
C ASN A 564 6.61 8.66 -72.36
N ARG A 565 7.47 7.74 -71.90
CA ARG A 565 8.93 7.83 -72.08
C ARG A 565 9.37 7.46 -73.51
N ASN A 566 8.63 6.58 -74.19
CA ASN A 566 8.92 6.15 -75.57
C ASN A 566 8.34 7.08 -76.66
N GLN A 567 7.59 8.13 -76.31
CA GLN A 567 7.12 9.14 -77.27
C GLN A 567 8.05 10.35 -77.45
N LYS A 568 9.24 10.38 -76.82
CA LYS A 568 10.20 11.48 -76.96
C LYS A 568 11.58 11.03 -77.46
N ILE A 569 11.67 10.50 -78.69
CA ILE A 569 12.94 10.30 -79.39
C ILE A 569 12.79 10.59 -80.92
N MET A 570 13.45 11.68 -81.38
CA MET A 570 13.99 12.01 -82.75
C MET A 570 13.07 12.73 -83.79
N PRO A 571 13.61 13.49 -84.79
CA PRO A 571 13.99 14.92 -84.69
C PRO A 571 13.46 15.80 -85.86
N THR A 572 13.51 17.14 -85.76
CA THR A 572 13.45 18.02 -86.96
C THR A 572 14.37 19.24 -86.82
N VAL A 573 15.50 19.11 -87.51
CA VAL A 573 16.30 20.07 -88.30
C VAL A 573 16.06 21.58 -88.12
N MET A 574 17.13 22.23 -87.67
CA MET A 574 17.73 23.52 -88.06
C MET A 574 16.88 24.58 -88.76
N THR A 575 16.81 25.74 -88.12
CA THR A 575 17.31 27.00 -88.69
C THR A 575 17.96 27.83 -87.58
N ASN A 576 19.22 28.24 -87.79
CA ASN A 576 19.87 29.35 -87.06
C ASN A 576 18.99 30.61 -87.21
N GLU A 577 18.90 31.53 -86.25
CA GLU A 577 20.01 32.31 -85.69
C GLU A 577 19.54 33.07 -84.43
N GLU A 578 20.51 33.42 -83.57
CA GLU A 578 20.45 34.41 -82.47
C GLU A 578 19.62 34.04 -81.22
N ALA A 579 20.03 34.23 -79.96
CA ALA A 579 21.25 34.77 -79.35
C ALA A 579 21.17 34.53 -77.81
N VAL A 580 22.34 34.27 -77.19
CA VAL A 580 22.78 34.68 -75.82
C VAL A 580 22.04 34.05 -74.62
N GLY A 581 22.68 33.47 -73.59
CA GLY A 581 24.10 33.33 -73.26
C GLY A 581 24.34 32.52 -71.96
N ASN A 582 25.43 31.76 -71.98
CA ASN A 582 26.40 31.37 -70.94
C ASN A 582 25.99 30.72 -69.60
N VAL A 583 26.17 29.38 -69.63
CA VAL A 583 26.76 28.39 -68.70
C VAL A 583 27.89 28.91 -67.79
N ILE A 584 27.81 28.73 -66.46
CA ILE A 584 28.42 27.70 -65.54
C ILE A 584 29.97 27.63 -65.60
N ASP A 585 30.62 27.62 -64.43
CA ASP A 585 31.60 26.54 -64.17
C ASP A 585 31.73 26.15 -62.69
N LEU A 586 32.05 24.87 -62.51
CA LEU A 586 32.19 24.06 -61.31
C LEU A 586 33.67 23.93 -60.87
N CYS A 587 33.81 23.33 -59.68
CA CYS A 587 34.96 22.58 -59.13
C CYS A 587 35.96 23.32 -58.23
N GLY A 588 36.16 22.74 -57.03
CA GLY A 588 37.30 23.00 -56.15
C GLY A 588 37.17 22.31 -54.79
N SER A 589 38.06 21.38 -54.50
CA SER A 589 38.12 20.45 -53.35
C SER A 589 38.90 20.97 -52.13
N ASN A 590 38.64 20.33 -50.97
CA ASN A 590 39.51 20.05 -49.79
C ASN A 590 40.21 21.19 -49.03
N THR A 591 40.02 21.26 -47.70
CA THR A 591 40.94 20.78 -46.63
C THR A 591 40.58 21.31 -45.22
N GLU A 592 40.65 20.38 -44.25
CA GLU A 592 41.03 20.40 -42.82
C GLU A 592 40.82 21.61 -41.85
N ASP A 593 40.29 21.20 -40.68
CA ASP A 593 40.75 21.43 -39.30
C ASP A 593 40.34 22.64 -38.43
N THR A 594 39.78 22.23 -37.28
CA THR A 594 39.77 22.82 -35.92
C THR A 594 38.99 24.13 -35.67
N LEU A 595 38.04 24.12 -34.71
CA LEU A 595 38.23 24.57 -33.32
C LEU A 595 36.88 24.78 -32.57
N HIS A 596 36.85 24.35 -31.30
CA HIS A 596 36.11 24.86 -30.12
C HIS A 596 34.56 24.96 -30.03
N SER A 597 34.06 24.28 -28.99
CA SER A 597 32.99 24.62 -27.99
C SER A 597 32.73 26.13 -27.75
N PRO A 598 31.68 26.61 -27.02
CA PRO A 598 30.83 25.91 -26.03
C PRO A 598 29.33 26.35 -25.94
N GLY A 599 28.56 25.64 -25.09
CA GLY A 599 27.75 26.28 -24.03
C GLY A 599 26.28 26.68 -24.25
N VAL A 600 25.40 25.96 -23.55
CA VAL A 600 24.40 26.45 -22.54
C VAL A 600 23.09 27.18 -22.97
N HIS A 601 21.99 26.75 -22.30
CA HIS A 601 20.64 27.34 -22.13
C HIS A 601 19.72 27.31 -23.38
N ILE A 602 18.39 27.15 -23.31
CA ILE A 602 17.38 27.94 -22.58
C ILE A 602 16.05 27.15 -22.48
N SER A 603 15.30 27.45 -21.41
CA SER A 603 13.87 27.21 -21.10
C SER A 603 12.86 27.49 -22.24
N PHE A 604 11.65 26.94 -22.16
CA PHE A 604 10.48 27.56 -22.81
C PHE A 604 9.22 27.53 -21.94
N ASP A 605 8.58 28.70 -21.93
CA ASP A 605 7.44 29.15 -21.14
C ASP A 605 6.06 28.64 -21.59
N ASN A 606 5.14 28.78 -20.61
CA ASN A 606 3.68 28.82 -20.68
C ASN A 606 3.08 29.70 -21.80
N ILE A 607 1.85 29.37 -22.22
CA ILE A 607 0.93 30.27 -22.91
C ILE A 607 -0.44 30.27 -22.21
N LEU A 608 -0.89 31.46 -21.80
CA LEU A 608 -2.26 31.82 -21.39
C LEU A 608 -2.58 33.21 -21.97
N TYR A 609 -3.77 33.39 -22.57
CA TYR A 609 -4.53 34.67 -22.75
C TYR A 609 -5.91 34.33 -23.36
N ASP A 610 -7.08 34.40 -22.69
CA ASP A 610 -7.93 35.52 -22.18
C ASP A 610 -8.91 36.13 -23.26
N PRO A 611 -9.96 36.94 -22.93
CA PRO A 611 -11.39 36.61 -23.07
C PRO A 611 -12.17 37.64 -23.93
N SER A 612 -13.50 37.54 -24.09
CA SER A 612 -14.47 38.69 -24.09
C SER A 612 -15.94 38.30 -24.40
N PRO A 613 -16.94 39.17 -24.06
CA PRO A 613 -18.37 38.82 -23.97
C PRO A 613 -19.35 39.59 -24.91
N SER A 614 -20.64 39.22 -24.82
CA SER A 614 -21.91 39.93 -25.14
C SER A 614 -22.52 39.87 -26.55
N HIS A 615 -23.77 39.36 -26.67
CA HIS A 615 -25.00 40.13 -26.94
C HIS A 615 -26.26 39.24 -27.08
N SER A 616 -27.42 39.90 -26.97
CA SER A 616 -28.80 39.45 -26.67
C SER A 616 -29.74 39.30 -27.89
N GLU A 617 -30.97 38.81 -27.62
CA GLU A 617 -32.22 38.79 -28.42
C GLU A 617 -32.30 37.71 -29.52
N THR A 618 -33.20 36.72 -29.43
CA THR A 618 -34.67 36.80 -29.48
C THR A 618 -35.31 35.52 -28.92
#